data_AF-A0A1H0JZM3-F1
#
_entry.id   AF-A0A1H0JZM3-F1
#
_cell.length_a   1.000
_cell.length_b   1.000
_cell.length_c   1.000
_cell.angle_alpha   90.00
_cell.angle_beta   90.00
_cell.angle_gamma   90.00
#
_symmetry.space_group_name_H-M   'P 1'
#
loop_
_entity.id
_entity.type
_entity.pdbx_description
1 polymer ?
#
loop_
_entity_poly.entity_id
_entity_poly.type
_entity_poly.pdbx_seq_one_letter_code
_entity_poly.pdbx_strand_id
1 'polypeptide(L)'
;MGWSTRAAKPDRTRVVELCPGLLYPVGWDLTGAVESTPPILWSGRIEFNEQVGRYELRWLKVDAETGATVTGEVLRSIPVSQLIMQVVKPIDQKPMAGPYALTSELQARMREAGPVTETLQMVAWIYRVAFATGDSPTKRVATSFDIPRPTADRWVRTARDRGLLGDEPGPGKASV
;
A
#
# COMPACT_ATOMS: atom_id res chain seq x y z
N MET A 1 17.17 -10.55 14.85
CA MET A 1 17.01 -9.20 15.41
C MET A 1 15.63 -8.70 15.01
N GLY A 2 14.74 -8.45 15.97
CA GLY A 2 13.41 -7.92 15.69
C GLY A 2 13.41 -6.40 15.54
N TRP A 3 12.35 -5.86 14.97
CA TRP A 3 12.10 -4.42 14.85
C TRP A 3 10.59 -4.18 15.03
N SER A 4 10.22 -2.97 15.42
CA SER A 4 8.82 -2.61 15.62
C SER A 4 8.53 -1.17 15.15
N THR A 5 7.34 -0.96 14.61
CA THR A 5 6.75 0.37 14.39
C THR A 5 5.94 0.74 15.63
N ARG A 6 6.29 1.85 16.28
CA ARG A 6 5.58 2.35 17.48
C ARG A 6 4.42 3.27 17.12
N ALA A 7 4.60 4.13 16.13
CA ALA A 7 3.57 5.05 15.68
C ALA A 7 3.69 5.34 14.18
N ALA A 8 2.53 5.53 13.55
CA ALA A 8 2.41 6.07 12.20
C ALA A 8 1.35 7.18 12.25
N LYS A 9 1.76 8.41 11.93
CA LYS A 9 0.88 9.58 11.93
C LYS A 9 0.65 10.01 10.48
N PRO A 10 -0.58 9.88 9.95
CA PRO A 10 -0.87 10.35 8.59
C PRO A 10 -0.84 11.87 8.53
N ASP A 11 -0.26 12.42 7.47
CA ASP A 11 -0.47 13.80 7.07
C ASP A 11 -1.85 13.93 6.46
N ARG A 12 -2.82 14.33 7.28
CA ARG A 12 -4.22 14.48 6.87
C ARG A 12 -4.51 15.80 6.14
N THR A 13 -3.53 16.70 6.06
CA THR A 13 -3.71 17.99 5.39
C THR A 13 -3.70 17.87 3.88
N ARG A 14 -3.10 16.79 3.36
CA ARG A 14 -2.98 16.52 1.93
C ARG A 14 -3.37 15.08 1.65
N VAL A 15 -4.20 14.90 0.63
CA VAL A 15 -4.65 13.58 0.18
C VAL A 15 -4.36 13.39 -1.30
N VAL A 16 -4.18 12.14 -1.69
CA VAL A 16 -4.10 11.70 -3.08
C VAL A 16 -5.23 10.74 -3.38
N GLU A 17 -5.84 10.89 -4.55
CA GLU A 17 -6.83 9.96 -5.07
C GLU A 17 -6.13 8.91 -5.94
N LEU A 18 -6.08 7.66 -5.48
CA LEU A 18 -5.40 6.58 -6.22
C LEU A 18 -6.25 6.05 -7.39
N CYS A 19 -7.56 6.18 -7.26
CA CYS A 19 -8.59 5.94 -8.28
C CYS A 19 -9.92 6.51 -7.76
N PRO A 20 -10.97 6.61 -8.60
CA PRO A 20 -12.22 7.26 -8.22
C PRO A 20 -12.78 6.79 -6.87
N GLY A 21 -12.90 7.72 -5.94
CA GLY A 21 -13.41 7.52 -4.58
C GLY A 21 -12.42 6.93 -3.57
N LEU A 22 -11.16 6.73 -3.94
CA LEU A 22 -10.14 6.09 -3.10
C LEU A 22 -9.05 7.08 -2.68
N LEU A 23 -9.25 7.72 -1.52
CA LEU A 23 -8.38 8.76 -0.98
C LEU A 23 -7.41 8.22 0.09
N TYR A 24 -6.14 8.58 -0.04
CA TYR A 24 -5.08 8.27 0.94
C TYR A 24 -4.30 9.53 1.34
N PRO A 25 -3.66 9.55 2.53
CA PRO A 25 -2.74 10.61 2.91
C PRO A 25 -1.58 10.71 1.92
N VAL A 26 -1.11 11.92 1.64
CA VAL A 26 0.12 12.10 0.84
C VAL A 26 1.35 11.59 1.57
N GLY A 27 1.35 11.54 2.91
CA GLY A 27 2.46 10.96 3.63
C GLY A 27 2.15 10.53 5.06
N TRP A 28 3.14 9.87 5.67
CA TRP A 28 3.13 9.46 7.08
C TRP A 28 4.48 9.69 7.71
N ASP A 29 4.44 10.23 8.94
CA ASP A 29 5.59 10.25 9.83
C ASP A 29 5.57 8.99 10.70
N LEU A 30 6.70 8.29 10.72
CA LEU A 30 6.88 6.99 11.35
C LEU A 30 7.90 7.07 12.47
N THR A 31 7.68 6.32 13.53
CA THR A 31 8.67 6.07 14.56
C THR A 31 8.64 4.62 15.02
N GLY A 32 9.79 4.11 15.47
CA GLY A 32 9.90 2.76 15.97
C GLY A 32 11.22 2.47 16.67
N ALA A 33 11.49 1.19 16.89
CA ALA A 33 12.73 0.73 17.50
C ALA A 33 13.20 -0.60 16.90
N VAL A 34 14.51 -0.80 16.90
CA VAL A 34 15.17 -2.09 16.66
C VAL A 34 15.44 -2.74 18.01
N GLU A 35 15.21 -4.05 18.12
CA GLU A 35 15.49 -4.82 19.33
C GLU A 35 17.00 -4.94 19.54
N SER A 36 17.51 -4.13 20.47
CA SER A 36 18.89 -4.14 20.95
C SER A 36 18.94 -3.68 22.42
N THR A 37 20.08 -3.88 23.08
CA THR A 37 20.30 -3.42 24.45
C THR A 37 21.56 -2.56 24.49
N PRO A 38 21.46 -1.22 24.64
CA PRO A 38 20.22 -0.42 24.69
C PRO A 38 19.48 -0.38 23.34
N PRO A 39 18.17 -0.05 23.31
CA PRO A 39 17.37 -0.04 22.08
C PRO A 39 17.83 1.06 21.13
N ILE A 40 17.83 0.74 19.83
CA ILE A 40 18.10 1.73 18.78
C ILE A 40 16.77 2.26 18.26
N LEU A 41 16.59 3.58 18.30
CA LEU A 41 15.37 4.24 17.85
C LEU A 41 15.48 4.62 16.39
N TRP A 42 14.35 4.63 15.69
CA TRP A 42 14.28 5.14 14.34
C TRP A 42 13.04 6.00 14.11
N SER A 43 13.17 6.93 13.17
CA SER A 43 12.08 7.73 12.64
C SER A 43 12.21 7.84 11.13
N GLY A 44 11.09 8.03 10.43
CA GLY A 44 11.11 8.12 8.97
C GLY A 44 9.88 8.82 8.45
N ARG A 45 9.90 9.14 7.15
CA ARG A 45 8.74 9.68 6.45
C ARG A 45 8.51 8.94 5.14
N ILE A 46 7.27 8.52 4.95
CA ILE A 46 6.79 7.91 3.71
C ILE A 46 5.93 8.95 2.99
N GLU A 47 6.15 9.12 1.69
CA GLU A 47 5.37 10.05 0.87
C GLU A 47 4.96 9.41 -0.45
N PHE A 48 3.83 9.85 -0.99
CA PHE A 48 3.38 9.47 -2.32
C PHE A 48 4.19 10.22 -3.37
N ASN A 49 4.81 9.47 -4.27
CA ASN A 49 5.42 9.97 -5.48
C ASN A 49 4.37 9.96 -6.60
N GLU A 50 3.81 11.12 -6.91
CA GLU A 50 2.79 11.30 -7.96
C GLU A 50 3.30 10.93 -9.36
N GLN A 51 4.59 11.07 -9.64
CA GLN A 51 5.14 10.74 -10.96
C GLN A 51 5.15 9.23 -11.22
N VAL A 52 5.36 8.44 -10.17
CA VAL A 52 5.46 6.98 -10.23
C VAL A 52 4.16 6.31 -9.79
N GLY A 53 3.29 7.04 -9.09
CA GLY A 53 2.06 6.54 -8.53
C GLY A 53 2.26 5.62 -7.32
N ARG A 54 3.34 5.80 -6.54
CA ARG A 54 3.73 4.89 -5.45
C ARG A 54 4.22 5.62 -4.21
N TYR A 55 4.07 4.98 -3.06
CA TYR A 55 4.68 5.43 -1.82
C TYR A 55 6.15 5.06 -1.76
N GLU A 56 6.95 6.02 -1.29
CA GLU A 56 8.39 5.89 -1.12
C GLU A 56 8.80 6.36 0.27
N LEU A 57 9.79 5.69 0.86
CA LEU A 57 10.45 6.18 2.06
C LEU A 57 11.38 7.33 1.68
N ARG A 58 11.02 8.55 2.06
CA ARG A 58 11.79 9.77 1.73
C ARG A 58 13.05 9.92 2.55
N TRP A 59 12.94 9.62 3.83
CA TRP A 59 14.07 9.64 4.74
C TRP A 59 13.84 8.66 5.89
N LEU A 60 14.95 8.17 6.43
CA LEU A 60 15.02 7.34 7.62
C LEU A 60 16.18 7.85 8.48
N LYS A 61 15.88 8.13 9.73
CA LYS A 61 16.85 8.51 10.75
C LYS A 61 16.90 7.40 11.79
N VAL A 62 18.11 7.00 12.15
CA VAL A 62 18.36 5.98 13.17
C VAL A 62 19.29 6.60 14.21
N ASP A 63 18.85 6.59 15.47
CA ASP A 63 19.56 7.17 16.59
C ASP A 63 19.83 6.07 17.63
N ALA A 64 21.08 5.98 18.08
CA ALA A 64 21.51 5.11 19.17
C ALA A 64 21.73 5.94 20.43
N GLU A 65 21.20 5.49 21.57
CA GLU A 65 21.56 6.04 22.87
C GLU A 65 23.02 5.72 23.22
N THR A 66 23.59 6.49 24.16
CA THR A 66 24.98 6.38 24.58
C THR A 66 25.37 4.93 24.91
N GLY A 67 26.36 4.40 24.19
CA GLY A 67 26.86 3.03 24.36
C GLY A 67 26.36 2.03 23.32
N ALA A 68 25.30 2.33 22.56
CA ALA A 68 24.95 1.59 21.34
C ALA A 68 25.65 2.19 20.12
N THR A 69 25.93 1.36 19.11
CA THR A 69 26.50 1.79 17.84
C THR A 69 25.53 1.47 16.72
N VAL A 70 25.24 2.46 15.86
CA VAL A 70 24.51 2.22 14.61
C VAL A 70 25.45 1.54 13.64
N THR A 71 25.20 0.26 13.36
CA THR A 71 25.97 -0.52 12.37
C THR A 71 25.17 -0.68 11.08
N GLY A 72 25.87 -1.04 9.99
CA GLY A 72 25.19 -1.40 8.75
C GLY A 72 24.26 -2.61 8.89
N GLU A 73 24.48 -3.48 9.88
CA GLU A 73 23.57 -4.58 10.20
C GLU A 73 22.24 -4.07 10.76
N VAL A 74 22.28 -3.11 11.69
CA VAL A 74 21.08 -2.46 12.24
C VAL A 74 20.30 -1.72 11.16
N LEU A 75 20.99 -1.01 10.27
CA LEU A 75 20.30 -0.32 9.16
C LEU A 75 19.58 -1.30 8.23
N ARG A 76 20.20 -2.46 7.95
CA ARG A 76 19.59 -3.50 7.10
C ARG A 76 18.49 -4.29 7.80
N SER A 77 18.44 -4.27 9.13
CA SER A 77 17.40 -4.98 9.88
C SER A 77 16.05 -4.26 9.85
N ILE A 78 16.00 -2.99 9.44
CA ILE A 78 14.77 -2.22 9.24
C ILE A 78 14.22 -2.51 7.82
N PRO A 79 13.12 -3.27 7.67
CA PRO A 79 12.60 -3.63 6.36
C PRO A 79 11.75 -2.50 5.79
N VAL A 80 12.39 -1.62 5.03
CA VAL A 80 11.77 -0.45 4.37
C VAL A 80 10.49 -0.81 3.60
N SER A 81 10.48 -1.93 2.88
CA SER A 81 9.31 -2.38 2.12
C SER A 81 8.12 -2.69 3.03
N GLN A 82 8.35 -3.29 4.19
CA GLN A 82 7.30 -3.60 5.16
C GLN A 82 6.78 -2.34 5.86
N LEU A 83 7.63 -1.32 6.06
CA LEU A 83 7.20 -0.02 6.57
C LEU A 83 6.15 0.63 5.66
N ILE A 84 6.40 0.63 4.34
CA ILE A 84 5.44 1.15 3.34
C ILE A 84 4.12 0.40 3.42
N MET A 85 4.15 -0.93 3.47
CA MET A 85 2.94 -1.75 3.53
C MET A 85 2.11 -1.55 4.82
N GLN A 86 2.77 -1.29 5.96
CA GLN A 86 2.08 -1.16 7.25
C GLN A 86 1.29 0.14 7.42
N VAL A 87 1.67 1.21 6.69
CA VAL A 87 1.19 2.57 6.98
C VAL A 87 0.15 3.06 5.99
N VAL A 88 0.10 2.48 4.80
CA VAL A 88 -0.88 2.82 3.76
C VAL A 88 -2.25 2.27 4.16
N LYS A 89 -2.96 3.05 4.98
CA LYS A 89 -4.35 2.83 5.39
C LYS A 89 -5.23 3.99 4.86
N PRO A 90 -6.45 3.72 4.37
CA PRO A 90 -7.34 4.76 3.85
C PRO A 90 -7.81 5.72 4.96
N ILE A 91 -8.03 7.01 4.62
CA ILE A 91 -8.40 8.08 5.57
C ILE A 91 -9.85 7.96 6.04
N ASP A 92 -10.77 7.63 5.12
CA ASP A 92 -12.19 7.50 5.40
C ASP A 92 -12.61 6.03 5.47
N GLN A 93 -13.16 5.65 6.63
CA GLN A 93 -13.66 4.31 6.92
C GLN A 93 -15.01 4.01 6.23
N LYS A 94 -15.22 4.40 4.97
CA LYS A 94 -16.11 3.59 4.13
C LYS A 94 -15.46 2.21 4.04
N PRO A 95 -16.19 1.09 4.18
CA PRO A 95 -15.60 -0.22 4.39
C PRO A 95 -14.80 -0.69 3.17
N MET A 96 -13.56 -0.23 3.13
CA MET A 96 -12.37 -1.02 2.94
C MET A 96 -11.45 -0.60 4.07
N ALA A 97 -11.58 -1.22 5.26
CA ALA A 97 -10.49 -1.10 6.22
C ALA A 97 -9.26 -1.70 5.55
N GLY A 98 -8.22 -0.89 5.32
CA GLY A 98 -7.00 -1.35 4.64
C GLY A 98 -6.41 -2.60 5.33
N PRO A 99 -5.57 -3.41 4.67
CA PRO A 99 -5.11 -3.31 3.30
C PRO A 99 -5.91 -4.16 2.30
N TYR A 100 -6.92 -4.97 2.68
CA TYR A 100 -7.60 -5.93 1.77
C TYR A 100 -8.99 -6.44 2.23
N ALA A 101 -9.77 -5.74 3.06
CA ALA A 101 -10.96 -6.37 3.65
C ALA A 101 -12.17 -6.44 2.69
N LEU A 102 -12.16 -7.39 1.75
CA LEU A 102 -13.39 -8.10 1.41
C LEU A 102 -13.67 -9.08 2.55
N THR A 103 -14.86 -9.01 3.15
CA THR A 103 -15.32 -10.13 3.98
C THR A 103 -15.45 -11.37 3.11
N SER A 104 -15.29 -12.57 3.69
CA SER A 104 -15.44 -13.82 2.93
C SER A 104 -16.81 -13.91 2.23
N GLU A 105 -17.85 -13.36 2.87
CA GLU A 105 -19.20 -13.26 2.30
C GLU A 105 -19.25 -12.34 1.08
N LEU A 106 -18.67 -11.14 1.18
CA LEU A 106 -18.60 -10.18 0.08
C LEU A 106 -17.76 -10.74 -1.08
N GLN A 107 -16.64 -11.39 -0.75
CA GLN A 107 -15.77 -12.05 -1.72
C GLN A 107 -16.53 -13.14 -2.48
N ALA A 108 -17.22 -14.04 -1.77
CA ALA A 108 -18.00 -15.10 -2.40
C ALA A 108 -19.08 -14.53 -3.33
N ARG A 109 -19.84 -13.53 -2.86
CA ARG A 109 -20.89 -12.85 -3.66
C ARG A 109 -20.32 -12.20 -4.92
N MET A 110 -19.25 -11.42 -4.80
CA MET A 110 -18.65 -10.73 -5.94
C MET A 110 -18.00 -11.71 -6.92
N ARG A 111 -17.41 -12.79 -6.40
CA ARG A 111 -16.83 -13.85 -7.23
C ARG A 111 -17.90 -14.57 -8.04
N GLU A 112 -19.03 -14.89 -7.42
CA GLU A 112 -20.18 -15.51 -8.08
C GLU A 112 -20.82 -14.57 -9.11
N ALA A 113 -20.97 -13.28 -8.77
CA ALA A 113 -21.48 -12.27 -9.70
C ALA A 113 -20.56 -12.03 -10.91
N GLY A 114 -19.27 -12.34 -10.79
CA GLY A 114 -18.29 -12.13 -11.85
C GLY A 114 -17.95 -10.65 -12.08
N PRO A 115 -17.45 -10.26 -13.27
CA PRO A 115 -16.94 -8.92 -13.55
C PRO A 115 -18.05 -7.89 -13.82
N VAL A 116 -19.00 -7.75 -12.89
CA VAL A 116 -19.97 -6.66 -12.85
C VAL A 116 -19.33 -5.37 -12.33
N THR A 117 -19.98 -4.22 -12.52
CA THR A 117 -19.42 -2.91 -12.18
C THR A 117 -18.94 -2.84 -10.73
N GLU A 118 -19.73 -3.35 -9.77
CA GLU A 118 -19.37 -3.38 -8.36
C GLU A 118 -18.09 -4.19 -8.09
N THR A 119 -18.00 -5.41 -8.65
CA THR A 119 -16.79 -6.25 -8.55
C THR A 119 -15.59 -5.56 -9.18
N LEU A 120 -15.76 -4.91 -10.35
CA LEU A 120 -14.67 -4.25 -11.06
C LEU A 120 -14.18 -2.98 -10.35
N GLN A 121 -15.05 -2.26 -9.64
CA GLN A 121 -14.64 -1.16 -8.76
C GLN A 121 -13.74 -1.68 -7.63
N MET A 122 -14.14 -2.78 -7.00
CA MET A 122 -13.32 -3.43 -5.97
C MET A 122 -11.98 -3.95 -6.53
N VAL A 123 -11.98 -4.53 -7.73
CA VAL A 123 -10.75 -4.92 -8.45
C VAL A 123 -9.83 -3.72 -8.68
N ALA A 124 -10.37 -2.59 -9.13
CA ALA A 124 -9.59 -1.37 -9.35
C ALA A 124 -8.98 -0.84 -8.05
N TRP A 125 -9.76 -0.83 -6.97
CA TRP A 125 -9.30 -0.44 -5.64
C TRP A 125 -8.14 -1.31 -5.15
N ILE A 126 -8.30 -2.63 -5.18
CA ILE A 126 -7.25 -3.58 -4.78
C ILE A 126 -5.99 -3.41 -5.64
N TYR A 127 -6.16 -3.29 -6.96
CA TYR A 127 -5.05 -3.09 -7.88
C TYR A 127 -4.27 -1.83 -7.56
N ARG A 128 -4.95 -0.70 -7.33
CA ARG A 128 -4.30 0.60 -7.09
C ARG A 128 -3.61 0.66 -5.75
N VAL A 129 -4.19 0.09 -4.69
CA VAL A 129 -3.51 -0.04 -3.39
C VAL A 129 -2.26 -0.91 -3.52
N ALA A 130 -2.35 -2.05 -4.21
CA ALA A 130 -1.21 -2.94 -4.41
C ALA A 130 -0.11 -2.25 -5.24
N PHE A 131 -0.48 -1.52 -6.29
CA PHE A 131 0.48 -0.76 -7.08
C PHE A 131 1.15 0.33 -6.24
N ALA A 132 0.36 1.12 -5.50
CA ALA A 132 0.86 2.22 -4.69
C ALA A 132 1.81 1.77 -3.57
N THR A 133 1.63 0.55 -3.05
CA THR A 133 2.48 -0.05 -2.01
C THR A 133 3.66 -0.86 -2.56
N GLY A 134 3.80 -0.96 -3.88
CA GLY A 134 4.86 -1.74 -4.54
C GLY A 134 4.64 -3.26 -4.57
N ASP A 135 3.45 -3.72 -4.18
CA ASP A 135 3.00 -5.11 -4.32
C ASP A 135 2.74 -5.48 -5.79
N SER A 136 2.58 -6.78 -6.07
CA SER A 136 2.17 -7.26 -7.40
C SER A 136 0.65 -7.12 -7.59
N PRO A 137 0.15 -6.18 -8.43
CA PRO A 137 -1.25 -5.80 -8.39
C PRO A 137 -2.22 -6.88 -8.88
N THR A 138 -1.95 -7.50 -10.04
CA THR A 138 -2.79 -8.61 -10.51
C THR A 138 -2.73 -9.81 -9.57
N LYS A 139 -1.52 -10.17 -9.10
CA LYS A 139 -1.37 -11.28 -8.14
C LYS A 139 -2.23 -11.01 -6.91
N ARG A 140 -2.26 -9.76 -6.45
CA ARG A 140 -3.07 -9.37 -5.32
C ARG A 140 -4.57 -9.55 -5.59
N VAL A 141 -5.07 -9.05 -6.72
CA VAL A 141 -6.47 -9.26 -7.13
C VAL A 141 -6.82 -10.74 -7.15
N ALA A 142 -5.96 -11.58 -7.73
CA ALA A 142 -6.17 -13.03 -7.77
C ALA A 142 -6.30 -13.63 -6.36
N THR A 143 -5.41 -13.25 -5.44
CA THR A 143 -5.46 -13.74 -4.06
C THR A 143 -6.64 -13.20 -3.27
N SER A 144 -7.03 -11.94 -3.48
CA SER A 144 -8.14 -11.32 -2.75
C SER A 144 -9.50 -11.88 -3.14
N PHE A 145 -9.66 -12.35 -4.39
CA PHE A 145 -10.89 -12.98 -4.87
C PHE A 145 -10.86 -14.50 -4.87
N ASP A 146 -9.73 -15.13 -4.55
CA ASP A 146 -9.50 -16.57 -4.69
C ASP A 146 -9.89 -17.08 -6.09
N ILE A 147 -9.28 -16.46 -7.11
CA ILE A 147 -9.49 -16.77 -8.52
C ILE A 147 -8.16 -17.05 -9.23
N PRO A 148 -8.17 -17.85 -10.32
CA PRO A 148 -6.98 -18.05 -11.14
C PRO A 148 -6.43 -16.72 -11.68
N ARG A 149 -5.10 -16.62 -11.78
CA ARG A 149 -4.42 -15.43 -12.29
C ARG A 149 -4.92 -14.96 -13.67
N PRO A 150 -5.18 -15.84 -14.66
CA PRO A 150 -5.76 -15.41 -15.94
C PRO A 150 -7.13 -14.72 -15.81
N THR A 151 -7.95 -15.15 -14.84
CA THR A 151 -9.25 -14.52 -14.54
C THR A 151 -9.04 -13.13 -13.96
N ALA A 152 -8.10 -12.98 -13.01
CA ALA A 152 -7.74 -11.69 -12.44
C ALA A 152 -7.19 -10.73 -13.52
N ASP A 153 -6.32 -11.19 -14.41
CA ASP A 153 -5.82 -10.39 -15.53
C ASP A 153 -6.95 -9.90 -16.44
N ARG A 154 -7.93 -10.77 -16.75
CA ARG A 154 -9.12 -10.39 -17.52
C ARG A 154 -9.94 -9.34 -16.78
N TRP A 155 -10.17 -9.50 -15.48
CA TRP A 155 -10.94 -8.53 -14.68
C TRP A 155 -10.24 -7.17 -14.58
N VAL A 156 -8.93 -7.16 -14.37
CA VAL A 156 -8.13 -5.93 -14.36
C VAL A 156 -8.20 -5.23 -15.72
N ARG A 157 -8.11 -5.97 -16.83
CA ARG A 157 -8.30 -5.41 -18.17
C ARG A 157 -9.68 -4.78 -18.31
N THR A 158 -10.75 -5.50 -17.95
CA THR A 158 -12.12 -4.96 -18.01
C THR A 158 -12.29 -3.71 -17.13
N ALA A 159 -11.66 -3.66 -15.95
CA ALA A 159 -11.68 -2.48 -15.08
C ALA A 159 -10.95 -1.28 -15.73
N ARG A 160 -9.81 -1.54 -16.40
CA ARG A 160 -9.07 -0.53 -17.18
C ARG A 160 -9.90 0.00 -18.34
N ASP A 161 -10.48 -0.89 -19.14
CA ASP A 161 -11.29 -0.54 -20.31
C ASP A 161 -12.51 0.30 -19.93
N ARG A 162 -12.99 0.19 -18.68
CA ARG A 162 -14.08 1.00 -18.11
C ARG A 162 -13.61 2.27 -17.38
N GLY A 163 -12.31 2.59 -17.41
CA GLY A 163 -11.74 3.76 -16.74
C GLY A 163 -11.76 3.71 -15.21
N LEU A 164 -12.04 2.55 -14.60
CA LEU A 164 -12.20 2.44 -13.14
C LEU A 164 -10.88 2.53 -12.39
N LEU A 165 -9.75 2.31 -13.07
CA LEU A 165 -8.44 2.48 -12.48
C LEU A 165 -8.05 3.97 -12.38
N GLY A 166 -8.73 4.91 -13.05
CA GLY A 166 -8.24 6.29 -13.17
C GLY A 166 -6.95 6.39 -13.99
N ASP A 167 -6.36 7.58 -14.05
CA ASP A 167 -5.17 7.85 -14.86
C ASP A 167 -3.95 7.08 -14.33
N GLU A 168 -3.16 6.46 -15.21
CA GLU A 168 -1.90 5.80 -14.82
C GLU A 168 -0.82 6.89 -14.61
N PRO A 169 -0.26 7.06 -13.39
CA PRO A 169 0.81 8.04 -13.20
C PRO A 169 2.13 7.47 -13.74
N GLY A 170 2.65 8.10 -14.78
CA GLY A 170 4.02 7.89 -15.27
C GLY A 170 4.13 7.71 -16.78
N PRO A 171 5.19 8.25 -17.42
CA PRO A 171 5.44 8.04 -18.83
C PRO A 171 5.90 6.59 -19.04
N GLY A 172 4.99 5.74 -19.51
CA GLY A 172 5.33 4.39 -19.91
C GLY A 172 4.48 3.30 -19.28
N LYS A 173 3.16 3.34 -19.53
CA LYS A 173 2.37 2.19 -19.99
C LYS A 173 0.97 2.69 -20.37
N ALA A 174 0.69 2.61 -21.67
CA ALA A 174 -0.62 2.73 -22.31
C ALA A 174 -1.42 4.04 -22.05
N SER A 175 -0.93 5.14 -22.63
CA SER A 175 -1.84 6.00 -23.40
C SER A 175 -1.88 5.46 -24.82
N VAL A 176 -2.93 4.70 -25.15
CA VAL A 176 -3.44 4.52 -26.53
C VAL A 176 -4.95 4.59 -26.44
#